data_AF-A0A5C1A7R9-F1
#
_entry.id   AF-A0A5C1A7R9-F1
#
_cell.length_a   1.000
_cell.length_b   1.000
_cell.length_c   1.000
_cell.angle_alpha   90.00
_cell.angle_beta   90.00
_cell.angle_gamma   90.00
#
_symmetry.space_group_name_H-M   'P 1'
#
loop_
_entity.id
_entity.type
_entity.pdbx_description
1 polymer ?
#
loop_
_entity_poly.entity_id
_entity_poly.type
_entity_poly.pdbx_seq_one_letter_code
_entity_poly.pdbx_strand_id
1 'polypeptide(L)' 'MFVYLPHKKANHTMHISPAADPRIRGEVPSEWVNDKNEPLTFQVEFVRGKAEVDDNIGRYLIEQNLAKKTKLILPDED' A
#
# COMPACT_ATOMS: atom_id res chain seq x y z
N MET A 1 -0.90 -9.68 -5.09
CA MET A 1 -2.25 -9.24 -4.66
C MET A 1 -2.73 -7.97 -5.38
N PHE A 2 -4.05 -7.80 -5.56
CA PHE A 2 -4.64 -6.52 -5.99
C PHE A 2 -5.18 -5.70 -4.83
N VAL A 3 -4.94 -4.39 -4.87
CA VAL A 3 -5.46 -3.41 -3.90
C VAL A 3 -6.08 -2.22 -4.63
N TYR A 4 -6.99 -1.52 -3.95
CA TYR A 4 -7.78 -0.43 -4.53
C TYR A 4 -7.71 0.82 -3.66
N LEU A 5 -7.68 1.99 -4.28
CA LEU A 5 -7.79 3.27 -3.56
C LEU A 5 -9.17 3.39 -2.90
N PRO A 6 -9.25 3.85 -1.63
CA PRO A 6 -10.52 3.88 -0.90
C PRO A 6 -11.52 4.91 -1.43
N HIS A 7 -11.07 6.02 -2.02
CA HIS A 7 -11.96 7.15 -2.35
C HIS A 7 -11.78 7.73 -3.77
N LYS A 8 -10.96 7.11 -4.65
CA LYS A 8 -10.67 7.69 -5.97
C LYS A 8 -10.48 6.65 -7.06
N LYS A 9 -11.08 6.88 -8.23
CA LYS A 9 -10.83 6.15 -9.48
C LYS A 9 -9.78 6.86 -10.37
N ALA A 10 -8.80 7.52 -9.75
CA ALA A 10 -7.75 8.24 -10.45
C ALA A 10 -6.48 7.38 -10.60
N ASN A 11 -5.61 7.77 -11.53
CA ASN A 11 -4.23 7.30 -11.52
C ASN A 11 -3.50 8.00 -10.37
N HIS A 12 -2.78 7.24 -9.55
CA HIS A 12 -2.08 7.77 -8.39
C HIS A 12 -0.87 6.92 -8.08
N THR A 13 0.27 7.56 -7.86
CA THR A 13 1.49 6.88 -7.44
C THR A 13 1.74 7.19 -5.98
N MET A 14 1.85 6.14 -5.17
CA MET A 14 2.14 6.24 -3.75
C MET A 14 3.55 5.71 -3.49
N HIS A 15 4.34 6.46 -2.73
CA HIS A 15 5.63 5.99 -2.23
C HIS A 15 5.45 5.61 -0.77
N ILE A 16 5.81 4.38 -0.42
CA ILE A 16 5.68 3.85 0.95
C ILE A 16 7.03 3.33 1.43
N SER A 17 7.32 3.50 2.71
CA SER A 17 8.49 2.93 3.36
C SER A 17 8.04 2.18 4.62
N PRO A 18 7.49 0.96 4.48
CA PRO A 18 6.85 0.26 5.58
C PRO A 18 7.77 0.05 6.79
N ALA A 19 9.04 -0.31 6.55
CA ALA A 19 10.05 -0.49 7.60
C ALA A 19 10.38 0.81 8.38
N ALA A 20 10.04 1.98 7.83
CA ALA A 20 10.19 3.28 8.50
C ALA A 20 8.86 3.81 9.07
N ASP A 21 7.74 3.11 8.87
CA ASP A 21 6.43 3.58 9.34
C ASP A 21 6.27 3.31 10.86
N PRO A 22 6.14 4.35 11.70
CA PRO A 22 5.99 4.20 13.15
C PRO A 22 4.70 3.48 13.57
N ARG A 23 3.75 3.26 12.66
CA ARG A 23 2.50 2.54 12.92
C ARG A 23 2.69 1.03 12.91
N ILE A 24 3.75 0.52 12.29
CA ILE A 24 4.05 -0.91 12.31
C ILE A 24 4.52 -1.30 13.69
N ARG A 25 3.95 -2.39 14.22
CA ARG A 25 4.34 -2.99 15.50
C ARG A 25 4.74 -4.43 15.24
N GLY A 26 5.95 -4.81 15.66
CA GLY A 26 6.46 -6.18 15.56
C GLY A 26 7.61 -6.33 14.58
N GLU A 27 7.84 -7.57 14.13
CA GLU A 27 8.92 -7.90 13.20
C GLU A 27 8.67 -7.29 11.82
N VAL A 28 9.68 -6.59 11.31
CA VAL A 28 9.69 -6.03 9.97
C VAL A 28 10.19 -7.12 9.00
N PRO A 29 9.43 -7.45 7.94
CA PRO A 29 9.91 -8.36 6.89
C PRO A 29 11.28 -7.92 6.35
N SER A 30 12.20 -8.86 6.21
CA SER A 30 13.55 -8.59 5.67
C SER A 30 13.51 -8.02 4.25
N GLU A 31 12.43 -8.28 3.51
CA GLU A 31 12.19 -7.73 2.17
C GLU A 31 11.97 -6.21 2.17
N TRP A 32 11.70 -5.59 3.32
CA TRP A 32 11.44 -4.15 3.45
C TRP A 32 12.66 -3.33 3.86
N VAL A 33 13.80 -3.98 4.08
CA VAL A 33 15.08 -3.35 4.38
C VAL A 33 16.14 -3.83 3.39
N ASN A 34 17.19 -3.04 3.19
CA ASN A 34 18.34 -3.44 2.38
C ASN A 34 19.36 -4.26 3.20
N ASP A 35 20.47 -4.65 2.58
CA ASP A 35 21.56 -5.40 3.23
C ASP A 35 22.23 -4.66 4.41
N LYS A 36 22.03 -3.34 4.50
CA LYS A 36 22.51 -2.48 5.61
C LYS A 36 21.45 -2.26 6.68
N ASN A 37 20.33 -2.99 6.61
CA ASN A 37 19.17 -2.84 7.48
C ASN A 37 18.52 -1.44 7.40
N GLU A 38 18.66 -0.77 6.25
CA GLU A 38 18.02 0.52 6.00
C GLU A 38 16.66 0.31 5.31
N PRO A 39 15.61 1.07 5.66
CA PRO A 39 14.29 0.95 5.06
C PRO A 39 14.30 1.16 3.54
N LEU A 40 13.64 0.26 2.81
CA LEU A 40 13.36 0.41 1.40
C LEU A 40 12.09 1.25 1.17
N THR A 41 12.08 1.98 0.06
CA THR A 41 10.92 2.72 -0.42
C THR A 41 10.34 2.00 -1.64
N PHE A 42 9.07 1.65 -1.55
CA PHE A 42 8.33 0.99 -2.62
C PHE A 42 7.43 2.00 -3.31
N GLN A 43 7.42 1.95 -4.64
CA GLN A 43 6.48 2.69 -5.46
C GLN A 43 5.28 1.79 -5.78
N VAL A 44 4.09 2.23 -5.38
CA VAL A 44 2.83 1.57 -5.70
C VAL A 44 2.07 2.44 -6.69
N GLU A 45 1.94 1.94 -7.92
CA GLU A 45 1.23 2.64 -8.98
C GLU A 45 -0.21 2.13 -9.06
N PHE A 46 -1.16 3.02 -8.76
CA PHE A 46 -2.57 2.78 -8.97
C PHE A 46 -2.98 3.31 -10.34
N VAL A 47 -3.50 2.42 -11.19
CA VAL A 47 -4.12 2.76 -12.48
C VAL A 47 -5.62 2.61 -12.35
N ARG A 48 -6.38 3.67 -12.62
CA ARG A 48 -7.84 3.74 -12.42
C ARG A 48 -8.26 3.26 -11.02
N GLY A 49 -7.49 3.63 -10.00
CA GLY A 49 -7.71 3.26 -8.61
C GLY A 49 -7.39 1.81 -8.24
N LYS A 50 -6.68 1.05 -9.09
CA LYS A 50 -6.26 -0.34 -8.84
C LYS A 50 -4.74 -0.47 -8.97
N ALA A 51 -4.09 -1.14 -8.03
CA ALA A 51 -2.67 -1.51 -8.10
C ALA A 51 -2.48 -3.02 -7.91
N GLU A 52 -1.45 -3.57 -8.57
CA GLU A 52 -0.94 -4.92 -8.32
C GLU A 52 0.34 -4.79 -7.49
N VAL A 53 0.39 -5.50 -6.37
CA VAL A 53 1.47 -5.41 -5.38
C VAL A 53 1.78 -6.78 -4.79
N ASP A 54 2.96 -6.94 -4.22
CA ASP A 54 3.29 -8.11 -3.40
C ASP A 54 2.34 -8.26 -2.22
N ASP A 55 2.15 -9.49 -1.75
CA ASP A 55 1.16 -9.79 -0.72
C ASP A 55 1.46 -9.10 0.62
N ASN A 56 2.74 -8.96 0.98
CA ASN A 56 3.17 -8.24 2.18
C ASN A 56 2.86 -6.74 2.08
N ILE A 57 3.13 -6.11 0.93
CA ILE A 57 2.79 -4.72 0.66
C ILE A 57 1.27 -4.52 0.65
N GLY A 58 0.54 -5.44 0.03
CA GLY A 58 -0.93 -5.40 -0.01
C GLY A 58 -1.55 -5.45 1.38
N ARG A 59 -1.07 -6.35 2.26
CA ARG A 59 -1.52 -6.43 3.66
C ARG A 59 -1.23 -5.13 4.42
N TYR A 60 0.00 -4.62 4.32
CA TYR A 60 0.37 -3.35 4.93
C TYR A 60 -0.56 -2.20 4.51
N LEU A 61 -0.81 -2.05 3.20
CA LEU A 61 -1.69 -1.01 2.69
C LEU A 61 -3.12 -1.13 3.23
N ILE A 62 -3.62 -2.36 3.42
CA ILE A 62 -4.96 -2.61 3.96
C ILE A 62 -5.03 -2.33 5.46
N GLU A 63 -4.07 -2.84 6.23
CA GLU A 63 -4.01 -2.68 7.69
C GLU A 63 -3.86 -1.21 8.10
N GLN A 64 -3.07 -0.45 7.35
CA GLN A 64 -2.89 0.99 7.57
C GLN A 64 -4.02 1.84 6.95
N ASN A 65 -5.09 1.22 6.42
CA ASN A 65 -6.20 1.88 5.74
C ASN A 65 -5.80 2.79 4.56
N LEU A 66 -4.65 2.52 3.93
CA LEU A 66 -4.18 3.23 2.74
C LEU A 66 -4.84 2.70 1.46
N ALA A 67 -5.24 1.42 1.45
CA ALA A 67 -5.96 0.77 0.36
C ALA A 67 -7.01 -0.22 0.88
N LYS A 68 -7.84 -0.74 -0.03
CA LYS A 68 -8.84 -1.79 0.26
C LYS A 68 -8.57 -3.03 -0.59
N LYS A 69 -8.91 -4.20 -0.05
CA LYS A 69 -8.80 -5.49 -0.75
C LYS A 69 -9.79 -5.63 -1.90
N THR A 70 -10.96 -5.02 -1.77
CA THR A 70 -12.01 -5.03 -2.79
C THR A 70 -12.27 -3.61 -3.27
N LYS A 71 -12.73 -3.49 -4.52
CA LYS A 71 -13.25 -2.23 -5.05
C LYS A 71 -14.56 -1.91 -4.34
N LEU A 72 -14.48 -1.24 -3.19
CA LEU A 72 -15.66 -0.64 -2.59
C LEU A 72 -16.07 0.52 -3.51
N ILE A 73 -17.14 0.31 -4.27
CA ILE A 73 -17.83 1.38 -4.98
C ILE A 73 -18.63 2.09 -3.89
N LEU A 74 -18.02 3.04 -3.19
CA LEU A 74 -18.81 4.04 -2.48
C LEU A 74 -19.50 4.88 -3.56
N PRO A 75 -20.82 5.16 -3.47
CA PRO A 75 -21.47 6.07 -4.39
C PRO A 75 -20.69 7.39 -4.36
N ASP A 76 -20.33 7.88 -5.54
CA ASP A 76 -19.77 9.22 -5.69
C ASP A 76 -20.81 10.19 -5.07
N GLU A 77 -20.46 10.86 -3.97
CA GLU A 77 -21.28 11.98 -3.46
C GLU A 77 -21.10 13.11 -4.47
N ASP A 78 -22.08 13.24 -5.37
CA ASP A 78 -22.24 14.34 -6.33
C ASP A 78 -22.58 15.66 -5.60
#